data_AF-A0A2E6H1E0-F1
#
_entry.id   AF-A0A2E6H1E0-F1
#
_cell.length_a   1.000
_cell.length_b   1.000
_cell.length_c   1.000
_cell.angle_alpha   90.00
_cell.angle_beta   90.00
_cell.angle_gamma   90.00
#
_symmetry.space_group_name_H-M   'P 1'
#
loop_
_entity.id
_entity.type
_entity.pdbx_description
1 polymer ?
#
loop_
_entity_poly.entity_id
_entity_poly.type
_entity_poly.pdbx_seq_one_letter_code
_entity_poly.pdbx_strand_id
1 'polypeptide(L)' 'MTTSSQNNVFVTSDIAIAAYLATHGFSLTECKRLPDGRFYFEFDDADNKARAKSVEFVNSDCCKFDNHVRNLKKILYKS' A
#
# COMPACT_ATOMS: atom_id res chain seq x y z
N MET A 1 15.94 25.78 20.39
CA MET A 1 15.71 25.55 18.95
C MET A 1 14.85 24.31 18.82
N THR A 2 13.56 24.47 18.57
CA THR A 2 12.62 23.34 18.41
C THR A 2 12.68 22.90 16.95
N THR A 3 13.37 21.79 16.67
CA THR A 3 13.33 21.13 15.37
C THR A 3 11.96 20.48 15.22
N SER A 4 11.10 21.06 14.40
CA SER A 4 9.85 20.44 13.94
C SER A 4 10.22 19.20 13.12
N SER A 5 10.22 18.01 13.74
CA SER A 5 10.39 16.74 13.05
C SER A 5 9.25 16.60 12.03
N GLN A 6 9.52 16.88 10.75
CA GLN A 6 8.59 16.46 9.71
C GLN A 6 8.65 14.93 9.65
N ASN A 7 7.60 14.28 10.13
CA ASN A 7 7.42 12.85 9.88
C ASN A 7 7.20 12.69 8.37
N ASN A 8 8.12 12.00 7.72
CA ASN A 8 7.96 11.61 6.33
C ASN A 8 6.85 10.58 6.25
N VAL A 9 5.91 10.78 5.31
CA VAL A 9 4.78 9.87 5.10
C VAL A 9 4.76 9.39 3.66
N PHE A 10 4.31 8.14 3.48
CA PHE A 10 4.07 7.56 2.16
C PHE A 10 2.58 7.31 1.97
N VAL A 11 2.03 7.80 0.85
CA VAL A 11 0.61 7.66 0.52
C VAL A 11 0.42 6.81 -0.73
N THR A 12 -0.53 5.88 -0.67
CA THR A 12 -0.97 5.09 -1.82
C THR A 12 -2.49 4.92 -1.82
N SER A 13 -3.08 4.78 -3.01
CA SER A 13 -4.48 4.39 -3.20
C SER A 13 -4.64 2.92 -3.63
N ASP A 14 -3.53 2.21 -3.81
CA ASP A 14 -3.50 0.81 -4.21
C ASP A 14 -3.55 -0.09 -2.98
N ILE A 15 -4.62 -0.89 -2.87
CA ILE A 15 -4.87 -1.78 -1.73
C ILE A 15 -3.83 -2.91 -1.62
N ALA A 16 -3.30 -3.40 -2.76
CA ALA A 16 -2.31 -4.48 -2.75
C ALA A 16 -0.95 -3.95 -2.28
N ILE A 17 -0.57 -2.74 -2.71
CA ILE A 17 0.63 -2.06 -2.21
C ILE A 17 0.49 -1.76 -0.71
N ALA A 18 -0.66 -1.25 -0.26
CA ALA A 18 -0.89 -0.97 1.16
C ALA A 18 -0.79 -2.25 2.01
N ALA A 19 -1.42 -3.34 1.58
CA ALA A 19 -1.30 -4.63 2.26
C ALA A 19 0.16 -5.13 2.26
N TYR A 20 0.88 -4.99 1.14
CA TYR A 20 2.28 -5.37 1.06
C TYR A 20 3.14 -4.59 2.07
N LEU A 21 3.01 -3.27 2.13
CA LEU A 21 3.74 -2.44 3.09
C LEU A 21 3.42 -2.82 4.54
N ALA A 22 2.16 -3.05 4.87
CA ALA A 22 1.75 -3.48 6.21
C ALA A 22 2.38 -4.83 6.63
N THR A 23 2.49 -5.78 5.70
CA THR A 23 3.17 -7.07 5.97
C THR A 23 4.69 -6.96 6.10
N HIS A 24 5.28 -5.83 5.68
CA HIS A 24 6.72 -5.57 5.71
C HIS A 24 7.12 -4.57 6.79
N GLY A 25 6.27 -4.37 7.80
CA GLY A 25 6.59 -3.59 9.01
C GLY A 25 6.42 -2.09 8.87
N PHE A 26 5.81 -1.59 7.78
CA PHE A 26 5.43 -0.18 7.68
C PHE A 26 4.15 0.07 8.46
N SER A 27 4.15 1.08 9.33
CA SER A 27 3.02 1.44 10.16
C SER A 27 1.99 2.23 9.38
N LEU A 28 0.78 1.69 9.22
CA LEU A 28 -0.36 2.38 8.62
C LEU A 28 -0.90 3.44 9.62
N THR A 29 -0.76 4.72 9.29
CA THR A 29 -1.18 5.85 10.14
C THR A 29 -2.61 6.31 9.83
N GLU A 30 -3.04 6.21 8.57
CA GLU A 30 -4.40 6.55 8.16
C GLU A 30 -4.93 5.61 7.07
N CYS A 31 -6.20 5.24 7.18
CA CYS A 31 -6.93 4.41 6.21
C CYS A 31 -8.34 4.93 6.05
N LYS A 32 -8.69 5.41 4.87
CA LYS A 32 -10.03 5.94 4.58
C LYS A 32 -10.43 5.78 3.12
N ARG A 33 -11.71 5.98 2.85
CA ARG A 33 -12.24 6.15 1.49
C ARG A 33 -12.50 7.63 1.27
N LEU A 34 -11.92 8.19 0.22
CA LEU A 34 -12.11 9.60 -0.15
C LEU A 34 -13.52 9.84 -0.71
N PRO A 35 -14.01 11.10 -0.73
CA PRO A 35 -15.34 11.42 -1.25
C PRO A 35 -15.56 11.01 -2.71
N ASP A 36 -14.50 10.92 -3.50
CA ASP A 36 -14.52 10.45 -4.89
C ASP A 36 -14.49 8.91 -5.03
N GLY A 37 -14.53 8.19 -3.91
CA GLY A 37 -14.56 6.74 -3.86
C GLY A 37 -13.20 6.06 -3.90
N ARG A 38 -12.09 6.80 -4.10
CA ARG A 38 -10.73 6.26 -4.07
C ARG A 38 -10.33 5.83 -2.66
N PHE A 39 -9.46 4.83 -2.56
CA PHE A 39 -8.81 4.49 -1.30
C PHE A 39 -7.70 5.48 -0.97
N TYR A 40 -7.46 5.69 0.31
CA TYR A 40 -6.35 6.46 0.85
C TYR A 40 -5.72 5.67 1.98
N PHE A 41 -4.44 5.33 1.79
CA PHE A 41 -3.60 4.68 2.79
C PHE A 41 -2.37 5.54 3.01
N GLU A 42 -2.12 5.92 4.25
CA GLU A 42 -0.94 6.67 4.68
C GLU A 42 -0.11 5.81 5.61
N PHE A 43 1.19 5.79 5.38
CA PHE A 43 2.17 5.06 6.18
C PHE A 43 3.20 6.02 6.74
N ASP A 44 3.63 5.77 7.97
CA ASP A 44 4.85 6.36 8.51
C ASP A 44 6.05 5.85 7.72
N ASP A 45 6.82 6.78 7.15
CA ASP A 45 7.98 6.50 6.30
C ASP A 45 9.18 7.37 6.71
N ALA A 46 9.45 7.45 8.02
CA ALA A 46 10.56 8.21 8.59
C ALA A 46 11.90 8.03 7.81
N ASP A 47 12.17 6.81 7.36
CA ASP A 47 13.38 6.42 6.62
C ASP A 47 13.31 6.61 5.09
N ASN A 48 12.18 7.07 4.53
CA ASN A 48 11.92 7.18 3.08
C ASN A 48 12.12 5.86 2.30
N LYS A 49 11.77 4.72 2.90
CA LYS A 49 11.92 3.37 2.33
C LYS A 49 10.62 2.82 1.74
N ALA A 50 9.46 3.36 2.10
CA ALA A 50 8.18 2.81 1.66
C ALA A 50 8.02 2.89 0.14
N ARG A 51 8.53 3.96 -0.49
CA ARG A 51 8.53 4.06 -1.95
C ARG A 51 9.34 2.95 -2.60
N ALA A 52 10.59 2.73 -2.17
CA ALA A 52 11.42 1.66 -2.71
C ALA A 52 10.76 0.28 -2.48
N LYS A 53 10.23 0.05 -1.28
CA LYS A 53 9.52 -1.18 -0.94
C LYS A 53 8.28 -1.39 -1.83
N SER A 54 7.52 -0.34 -2.13
CA SER A 54 6.37 -0.44 -3.05
C SER A 54 6.76 -0.83 -4.48
N VAL A 55 7.98 -0.50 -4.92
CA VAL A 55 8.51 -0.95 -6.21
C VAL A 55 8.93 -2.42 -6.14
N GLU A 56 9.51 -2.87 -5.02
CA GLU A 56 9.85 -4.28 -4.81
C GLU A 56 8.62 -5.21 -4.90
N PHE A 57 7.43 -4.72 -4.54
CA PHE A 57 6.17 -5.47 -4.66
C PHE A 57 6.02 -6.11 -6.05
N VAL A 58 6.40 -5.41 -7.12
CA VAL A 58 6.24 -5.88 -8.51
C VAL A 58 6.94 -7.23 -8.75
N ASN A 59 8.07 -7.46 -8.07
CA ASN A 59 8.87 -8.68 -8.20
C ASN A 59 8.59 -9.72 -7.10
N SER A 60 7.72 -9.39 -6.13
CA SER A 60 7.41 -10.24 -4.99
C SER A 60 6.39 -11.34 -5.33
N ASP A 61 6.37 -12.40 -4.53
CA ASP A 61 5.32 -13.43 -4.61
C ASP A 61 3.95 -12.89 -4.18
N CYS A 62 3.89 -11.79 -3.42
CA CYS A 62 2.64 -11.11 -3.09
C CYS A 62 1.94 -10.56 -4.34
N CYS A 63 2.69 -10.01 -5.30
CA CYS A 63 2.12 -9.54 -6.57
C CYS A 63 1.60 -10.72 -7.42
N LYS A 64 2.36 -11.83 -7.48
CA LYS A 64 1.91 -13.05 -8.17
C LYS A 64 0.63 -13.61 -7.53
N PHE A 65 0.62 -13.72 -6.20
CA PHE A 65 -0.54 -14.18 -5.44
C PHE A 65 -1.77 -13.31 -5.70
N ASP A 66 -1.63 -11.99 -5.58
CA ASP A 66 -2.76 -11.06 -5.79
C ASP A 66 -3.29 -11.13 -7.24
N ASN A 67 -2.40 -11.29 -8.23
CA ASN A 67 -2.81 -11.54 -9.61
C ASN A 67 -3.58 -12.85 -9.77
N HIS A 68 -3.13 -13.94 -9.14
CA HIS A 68 -3.86 -15.21 -9.15
C HIS A 68 -5.24 -15.07 -8.50
N VAL A 69 -5.35 -14.38 -7.36
CA VAL A 69 -6.64 -14.08 -6.70
C VAL A 69 -7.55 -13.27 -7.63
N ARG A 70 -7.03 -12.22 -8.28
CA ARG A 70 -7.79 -11.42 -9.26
C ARG A 70 -8.29 -12.26 -10.43
N ASN A 71 -7.46 -13.15 -10.96
CA ASN A 71 -7.83 -14.04 -12.07
C ASN A 71 -8.92 -15.03 -11.66
N LEU A 72 -8.81 -15.64 -10.49
CA LEU A 72 -9.83 -16.55 -9.96
C LEU A 72 -11.18 -15.84 -9.76
N LYS A 73 -11.17 -14.64 -9.15
CA LYS A 73 -12.38 -13.82 -9.01
C LYS A 73 -13.03 -13.53 -10.38
N LYS A 74 -12.23 -13.18 -11.39
CA LYS A 74 -12.76 -12.97 -12.76
C LYS A 74 -13.40 -14.23 -13.34
N ILE A 75 -12.88 -15.41 -13.05
CA ILE A 75 -13.48 -16.68 -13.50
C ILE A 75 -14.83 -16.90 -12.79
N LEU A 76 -14.89 -16.67 -11.48
CA LEU A 76 -16.09 -16.89 -10.67
C LEU A 76 -17.22 -15.89 -10.95
N TYR A 77 -16.87 -14.63 -11.23
CA TYR A 77 -17.83 -13.53 -11.39
C TYR A 77 -18.00 -13.07 -12.84
N LYS A 78 -17.53 -13.86 -13.82
CA LYS A 78 -17.89 -13.66 -15.22
C LYS A 78 -19.36 -14.07 -15.41
N SER A 79 -20.24 -13.07 -15.45
CA SER A 79 -21.58 -13.12 -16.06
C SER A 79 -21.61 -12.12 -17.20
#